data_AF-A0A7X3PQ52-F1
#
_entry.id   AF-A0A7X3PQ52-F1
#
_cell.length_a   1.000
_cell.length_b   1.000
_cell.length_c   1.000
_cell.angle_alpha   90.00
_cell.angle_beta   90.00
_cell.angle_gamma   90.00
#
_symmetry.space_group_name_H-M   'P 1'
#
loop_
_entity.id
_entity.type
_entity.pdbx_description
1 polymer ?
#
loop_
_entity_poly.entity_id
_entity_poly.type
_entity_poly.pdbx_seq_one_letter_code
_entity_poly.pdbx_strand_id
1 'polypeptide(L)' 'MEVHVELQTASKMFCACAADHFQVAANAHICPVCTGQPGALPVINGRA' A
#
# COMPACT_ATOMS: atom_id res chain seq x y z
N MET A 1 2.23 4.66 -26.07
CA MET A 1 1.07 4.22 -25.28
C MET A 1 1.59 3.67 -23.98
N GLU A 2 1.03 4.10 -22.86
CA GLU A 2 1.41 3.68 -21.51
C GLU A 2 0.14 3.24 -20.79
N VAL A 3 0.20 2.11 -20.08
CA VAL A 3 -0.94 1.50 -19.40
C VAL A 3 -0.55 1.20 -17.96
N HIS A 4 -1.37 1.65 -17.01
CA HIS A 4 -1.20 1.37 -15.59
C HIS A 4 -2.30 0.39 -15.15
N VAL A 5 -1.97 -0.55 -14.27
CA VAL A 5 -2.89 -1.54 -13.71
C VAL A 5 -2.68 -1.66 -12.21
N GLU A 6 -3.77 -1.82 -11.46
CA GLU A 6 -3.72 -2.10 -10.03
C GLU A 6 -3.56 -3.61 -9.81
N LEU A 7 -2.51 -4.01 -9.10
CA LEU A 7 -2.25 -5.42 -8.79
C LEU A 7 -3.14 -5.88 -7.64
N GLN A 8 -3.75 -7.06 -7.79
CA GLN A 8 -4.60 -7.66 -6.75
C GLN A 8 -3.75 -8.34 -5.66
N THR A 9 -2.96 -7.57 -4.93
CA THR A 9 -2.15 -8.07 -3.80
C THR A 9 -2.90 -7.96 -2.48
N ALA A 10 -2.51 -8.77 -1.48
CA ALA A 10 -3.09 -8.68 -0.14
C ALA A 10 -2.62 -7.43 0.64
N SER A 11 -1.37 -7.01 0.42
CA SER A 11 -0.76 -5.84 1.05
C SER A 11 -0.20 -4.86 0.03
N LYS A 12 -0.03 -3.60 0.43
CA LYS A 12 0.58 -2.54 -0.40
C LYS A 12 2.02 -2.91 -0.78
N MET A 13 2.57 -2.20 -1.77
CA MET A 13 3.88 -2.49 -2.37
C MET A 13 5.05 -2.41 -1.37
N PHE A 14 5.00 -1.47 -0.42
CA PHE A 14 6.14 -1.15 0.45
C PHE A 14 5.87 -1.31 1.95
N CYS A 15 4.68 -1.80 2.33
CA CYS A 15 4.28 -1.97 3.73
C CYS A 15 3.20 -3.05 3.89
N ALA A 16 2.96 -3.49 5.13
CA ALA A 16 2.01 -4.56 5.43
C ALA A 16 0.51 -4.16 5.46
N CYS A 17 0.17 -2.89 5.21
CA CYS A 17 -1.24 -2.47 5.16
C CYS A 17 -2.00 -3.20 4.05
N ALA A 18 -3.28 -3.49 4.27
CA ALA A 18 -4.17 -4.01 3.24
C ALA A 18 -4.16 -3.11 1.99
N ALA A 19 -4.10 -3.73 0.81
CA ALA A 19 -4.24 -3.03 -0.48
C ALA A 19 -5.71 -2.84 -0.88
N ASP A 20 -6.62 -3.66 -0.33
CA ASP A 20 -8.05 -3.44 -0.51
C ASP A 20 -8.49 -2.13 0.15
N HIS A 21 -9.29 -1.35 -0.58
CA HIS A 21 -9.65 0.01 -0.22
C HIS A 21 -11.10 0.36 -0.59
N PHE A 22 -11.84 -0.56 -1.22
CA PHE A 22 -13.23 -0.34 -1.57
C PHE A 22 -14.13 -0.44 -0.33
N GLN A 23 -15.06 0.52 -0.18
CA GLN A 23 -16.00 0.57 0.96
C GLN A 23 -15.34 0.65 2.34
N VAL A 24 -14.10 1.13 2.40
CA VAL A 24 -13.37 1.38 3.64
C VAL A 24 -13.42 2.86 3.98
N ALA A 25 -13.50 3.21 5.26
CA ALA A 25 -13.38 4.59 5.71
C ALA A 25 -12.03 5.21 5.31
N ALA A 26 -12.03 6.52 5.07
CA ALA A 26 -10.81 7.27 4.76
C ALA A 26 -9.76 7.08 5.87
N ASN A 27 -8.50 6.89 5.47
CA ASN A 27 -7.37 6.69 6.37
C ASN A 27 -7.46 5.48 7.31
N ALA A 28 -8.27 4.45 7.00
CA ALA A 28 -8.36 3.24 7.81
C ALA A 28 -7.22 2.24 7.60
N HIS A 29 -6.61 2.22 6.40
CA HIS A 29 -5.51 1.32 6.05
C HIS A 29 -4.19 2.07 5.86
N ILE A 30 -3.77 2.77 6.92
CA ILE A 30 -2.54 3.56 6.93
C ILE A 30 -1.52 3.03 7.94
N CYS A 31 -0.26 3.36 7.70
CA CYS A 31 0.86 3.14 8.59
C CYS A 31 1.95 4.19 8.32
N PRO A 32 2.95 4.35 9.19
CA PRO A 32 4.02 5.32 9.02
C PRO A 32 4.69 5.29 7.65
N VAL A 33 4.82 4.12 7.02
CA VAL A 33 5.43 3.98 5.68
C VAL A 33 4.57 4.60 4.59
N CYS A 34 3.30 4.22 4.48
CA CYS A 34 2.44 4.73 3.41
C CYS A 34 1.99 6.18 3.62
N THR A 35 2.12 6.70 4.84
CA THR A 35 1.95 8.14 5.13
C THR A 35 3.28 8.91 5.14
N GLY A 36 4.40 8.27 4.81
CA GLY A 36 5.72 8.92 4.71
C GLY A 36 6.19 9.60 6.00
N GLN A 37 5.87 9.04 7.17
CA GLN A 37 6.29 9.63 8.45
C GLN A 37 7.82 9.56 8.61
N PRO A 38 8.42 10.51 9.33
CA PRO A 38 9.85 10.53 9.58
C PRO A 38 10.36 9.21 10.19
N GLY A 39 11.41 8.65 9.59
CA GLY A 39 12.04 7.40 10.06
C GLY A 39 11.36 6.11 9.59
N ALA A 40 10.28 6.18 8.81
CA ALA A 40 9.67 4.99 8.22
C ALA A 40 10.51 4.47 7.03
N LEU A 41 10.79 3.17 7.02
CA LEU A 41 11.54 2.51 5.94
C LEU A 41 10.64 1.56 5.14
N PRO A 42 10.67 1.60 3.79
CA PRO A 42 9.87 0.73 2.94
C PRO A 42 10.45 -0.69 2.88
N VAL A 43 9.58 -1.69 2.73
CA VAL A 43 9.95 -3.10 2.49
C VAL A 43 9.14 -3.64 1.32
N ILE A 44 9.81 -4.17 0.30
CA ILE A 44 9.19 -4.69 -0.93
C ILE A 44 8.25 -5.86 -0.63
N ASN A 45 7.07 -5.82 -1.22
CA ASN A 45 6.13 -6.93 -1.23
C ASN A 45 6.62 -8.03 -2.20
N GLY A 46 6.96 -9.21 -1.67
CA GLY A 46 7.44 -10.34 -2.47
C GLY A 46 6.37 -11.05 -3.33
N ARG A 47 5.12 -10.60 -3.30
CA ARG A 47 4.00 -11.12 -4.11
C ARG A 47 3.49 -10.12 -5.15
N ALA A 48 4.09 -8.93 -5.23
CA ALA A 48 3.76 -7.92 -6.21
C ALA A 48 4.49 -8.19 -7.54
#